data_AF-A0AAV3P514-F1
#
_entry.id   AF-A0AAV3P514-F1
#
_cell.length_a   1.000
_cell.length_b   1.000
_cell.length_c   1.000
_cell.angle_alpha   90.00
_cell.angle_beta   90.00
_cell.angle_gamma   90.00
#
_symmetry.space_group_name_H-M   'P 1'
#
loop_
_entity.id
_entity.type
_entity.pdbx_description
1 polymer ?
#
loop_
_entity_poly.entity_id
_entity_poly.type
_entity_poly.pdbx_seq_one_letter_code
_entity_poly.pdbx_strand_id
1 'polypeptide(L)'
;MEFSKANNNNNQAIFKKKNAKSTPLDSDNISFPLHLTNAIFFPLFFSVVYYLLTRWREKIRNSTPLHVVSFSEIVALVAFVASFIYLLGFFSLGLVQLSEEDEEEEDHGRLFETKEVNKDIQVDKCNLVCNITAAPKVMPTPCSEEDEEIVESVVQGKTPSYSLESKLGDCFRATSIRREALQRITGKSLEGLPLEHFDYDSILGQCCEMPIGYVQLPVGIAGPLLLDGKEFSVPMATTEGCLVASTNRGCKAIYASGGATSVVLRDAMTRAPVVRFGTAKRAAELKFFLEDPLNFETIAAAFNQSSRFGRLQSIKCAIAGKNLYTRFSCSTGDAMGMNMVSKGTQHVLEFLQNEFPDMDVIGISGNYCSDKKPAAVNWIEGRGKSVVCEAIITEEVVKKVLKTEVAALVELNMLKNLVGSAMAGALGGFNAHASNIVSAIYLATGQDPAQNVESSHCITMMEAINDGKDLHISVTMPSIEVGTVGGGTQLASQSACLNLLGVKGANRELPGANSRQLATIVAGSVLAGELSLMSAISAGQLVKSHMKYNRSNKDVSKA
;
A
#
# COMPACT_ATOMS: atom_id res chain seq x y z
N MET A 1 -13.35 -98.40 -17.11
CA MET A 1 -12.83 -99.70 -17.58
C MET A 1 -13.11 -99.87 -19.06
N GLU A 2 -12.17 -99.76 -20.03
CA GLU A 2 -10.87 -99.03 -20.17
C GLU A 2 -10.39 -99.20 -21.66
N PHE A 3 -9.28 -98.70 -22.24
CA PHE A 3 -8.02 -98.08 -21.80
C PHE A 3 -7.58 -96.90 -22.70
N SER A 4 -6.63 -96.07 -22.23
CA SER A 4 -5.93 -94.99 -22.95
C SER A 4 -4.39 -95.12 -22.83
N LYS A 5 -3.48 -94.69 -23.74
CA LYS A 5 -3.45 -93.70 -24.85
C LYS A 5 -3.16 -92.24 -24.39
N ALA A 6 -2.47 -91.35 -25.12
CA ALA A 6 -1.47 -91.46 -26.22
C ALA A 6 -0.94 -90.03 -26.62
N ASN A 7 0.19 -89.96 -27.34
CA ASN A 7 0.52 -89.03 -28.48
C ASN A 7 0.63 -87.47 -28.40
N ASN A 8 1.73 -86.93 -29.00
CA ASN A 8 1.85 -85.80 -29.99
C ASN A 8 1.48 -84.31 -29.66
N ASN A 9 1.98 -83.22 -30.30
CA ASN A 9 3.19 -82.94 -31.17
C ASN A 9 3.39 -81.39 -31.46
N ASN A 10 4.61 -80.93 -31.81
CA ASN A 10 4.98 -79.76 -32.70
C ASN A 10 4.56 -78.27 -32.39
N ASN A 11 5.20 -77.15 -32.85
CA ASN A 11 6.56 -76.81 -33.38
C ASN A 11 6.79 -75.24 -33.54
N GLN A 12 8.05 -74.75 -33.69
CA GLN A 12 8.54 -73.42 -34.20
C GLN A 12 8.16 -72.08 -33.46
N ALA A 13 8.82 -70.89 -33.59
CA ALA A 13 10.17 -70.36 -33.99
C ALA A 13 10.17 -68.78 -33.93
N ILE A 14 11.22 -67.91 -34.01
CA ILE A 14 12.66 -67.87 -33.59
C ILE A 14 13.30 -66.44 -33.85
N PHE A 15 14.37 -66.02 -33.12
CA PHE A 15 15.28 -64.83 -33.34
C PHE A 15 14.74 -63.40 -33.05
N LYS A 16 15.52 -62.31 -32.77
CA LYS A 16 16.98 -61.89 -32.67
C LYS A 16 17.01 -60.61 -31.73
N LYS A 17 18.02 -59.78 -31.39
CA LYS A 17 19.50 -59.49 -31.48
C LYS A 17 19.73 -58.37 -30.39
N LYS A 18 20.76 -58.17 -29.53
CA LYS A 18 22.23 -58.43 -29.39
C LYS A 18 23.16 -57.19 -29.66
N ASN A 19 23.74 -56.61 -28.58
CA ASN A 19 25.04 -55.88 -28.40
C ASN A 19 24.91 -54.81 -27.27
N ALA A 20 25.90 -54.34 -26.47
CA ALA A 20 27.29 -54.69 -26.10
C ALA A 20 28.34 -53.54 -26.25
N LYS A 21 28.93 -53.12 -25.12
CA LYS A 21 30.17 -52.31 -24.90
C LYS A 21 30.27 -50.86 -25.43
N SER A 22 30.46 -49.92 -24.50
CA SER A 22 31.73 -49.17 -24.37
C SER A 22 31.95 -48.79 -22.88
N THR A 23 33.13 -48.29 -22.53
CA THR A 23 33.59 -47.89 -21.17
C THR A 23 34.59 -46.72 -21.35
N PRO A 24 34.90 -45.91 -20.33
CA PRO A 24 35.17 -44.48 -20.50
C PRO A 24 36.59 -44.13 -20.98
N LEU A 25 36.75 -42.85 -21.30
CA LEU A 25 38.01 -42.11 -21.20
C LEU A 25 37.75 -40.88 -20.34
N ASP A 26 38.51 -40.75 -19.25
CA ASP A 26 38.24 -39.78 -18.20
C ASP A 26 38.80 -38.38 -18.50
N SER A 27 38.13 -37.37 -17.96
CA SER A 27 38.74 -36.09 -17.60
C SER A 27 38.17 -35.68 -16.24
N ASP A 28 38.93 -35.92 -15.18
CA ASP A 28 38.45 -35.86 -13.80
C ASP A 28 37.83 -34.52 -13.40
N ASN A 29 36.74 -34.58 -12.64
CA ASN A 29 36.57 -33.72 -11.47
C ASN A 29 35.76 -34.44 -10.39
N ILE A 30 36.22 -34.36 -9.14
CA ILE A 30 35.82 -35.27 -8.07
C ILE A 30 34.45 -34.87 -7.51
N SER A 31 33.40 -35.58 -7.95
CA SER A 31 32.08 -35.51 -7.31
C SER A 31 32.11 -36.27 -5.98
N PHE A 32 32.31 -35.55 -4.88
CA PHE A 32 32.11 -36.10 -3.53
C PHE A 32 30.61 -36.41 -3.32
N PRO A 33 30.25 -37.54 -2.68
CA PRO A 33 28.85 -37.89 -2.44
C PRO A 33 28.14 -36.78 -1.65
N LEU A 34 27.10 -36.15 -2.21
CA LEU A 34 26.46 -34.96 -1.62
C LEU A 34 26.06 -35.13 -0.16
N HIS A 35 25.60 -36.32 0.24
CA HIS A 35 25.26 -36.62 1.63
C HIS A 35 26.47 -36.51 2.59
N LEU A 36 27.67 -36.94 2.15
CA LEU A 36 28.91 -36.82 2.93
C LEU A 36 29.35 -35.35 3.02
N THR A 37 29.25 -34.62 1.91
CA THR A 37 29.58 -33.19 1.84
C THR A 37 28.66 -32.36 2.74
N ASN A 38 27.34 -32.59 2.68
CA ASN A 38 26.36 -31.97 3.57
C ASN A 38 26.58 -32.35 5.04
N ALA A 39 26.88 -33.62 5.34
CA ALA A 39 27.18 -34.09 6.70
C ALA A 39 28.46 -33.47 7.30
N ILE A 40 29.32 -32.83 6.50
CA ILE A 40 30.48 -32.07 6.95
C ILE A 40 30.16 -30.58 7.05
N PHE A 41 29.67 -29.95 5.99
CA PHE A 41 29.51 -28.49 5.94
C PHE A 41 28.37 -27.97 6.83
N PHE A 42 27.29 -28.72 7.01
CA PHE A 42 26.18 -28.32 7.87
C PHE A 42 26.59 -28.23 9.36
N PRO A 43 27.14 -29.27 10.02
CA PRO A 43 27.61 -29.14 11.40
C PRO A 43 28.83 -28.21 11.53
N LEU A 44 29.69 -28.09 10.49
CA LEU A 44 30.79 -27.12 10.48
C LEU A 44 30.27 -25.69 10.59
N PHE A 45 29.27 -25.32 9.78
CA PHE A 45 28.65 -23.99 9.80
C PHE A 45 28.13 -23.63 11.19
N PHE A 46 27.28 -24.48 11.79
CA PHE A 46 26.71 -24.22 13.12
C PHE A 46 27.76 -24.21 14.24
N SER A 47 28.77 -25.09 14.18
CA SER A 47 29.87 -25.11 15.16
C SER A 47 30.71 -23.83 15.09
N VAL A 48 30.99 -23.34 13.89
CA VAL A 48 31.75 -22.11 13.64
C VAL A 48 30.97 -20.87 14.06
N VAL A 49 29.67 -20.79 13.73
CA VAL A 49 28.77 -19.72 14.19
C VAL A 49 28.71 -19.69 15.72
N TYR A 50 28.53 -20.83 16.37
CA TYR A 50 28.52 -20.94 17.83
C TYR A 50 29.85 -20.48 18.46
N TYR A 51 30.99 -20.86 17.88
CA TYR A 51 32.31 -20.42 18.31
C TYR A 51 32.47 -18.89 18.21
N LEU A 52 32.15 -18.30 17.05
CA LEU A 52 32.26 -16.87 16.80
C LEU A 52 31.36 -16.05 17.73
N LEU A 53 30.09 -16.45 17.89
CA LEU A 53 29.16 -15.79 18.83
C LEU A 53 29.66 -15.87 20.28
N THR A 54 30.23 -17.01 20.68
CA THR A 54 30.81 -17.18 22.03
C THR A 54 32.02 -16.27 22.23
N ARG A 55 32.94 -16.20 21.26
CA ARG A 55 34.12 -15.31 21.33
C ARG A 55 33.75 -13.83 21.30
N TRP A 56 32.78 -13.42 20.49
CA TRP A 56 32.30 -12.03 20.48
C TRP A 56 31.62 -11.66 21.80
N ARG A 57 30.85 -12.58 22.40
CA ARG A 57 30.28 -12.40 23.75
C ARG A 57 31.35 -12.23 24.83
N GLU A 58 32.44 -13.00 24.77
CA GLU A 58 33.59 -12.84 25.66
C GLU A 58 34.28 -11.48 25.47
N LYS A 59 34.51 -11.05 24.22
CA LYS A 59 35.11 -9.74 23.91
C LYS A 59 34.27 -8.58 24.40
N ILE A 60 32.94 -8.63 24.20
CA ILE A 60 32.00 -7.63 24.72
C ILE A 60 32.07 -7.56 26.25
N ARG A 61 32.05 -8.71 26.94
CA ARG A 61 32.17 -8.78 28.41
C ARG A 61 33.51 -8.23 28.92
N ASN A 62 34.58 -8.44 28.17
CA ASN A 62 35.94 -8.03 28.53
C ASN A 62 36.37 -6.70 27.86
N SER A 63 35.42 -5.90 27.36
CA SER A 63 35.63 -4.61 26.67
C SER A 63 36.70 -4.61 25.56
N THR A 64 36.94 -5.77 24.94
CA THR A 64 37.95 -5.95 23.89
C THR A 64 37.35 -5.56 22.53
N PRO A 65 38.00 -4.69 21.72
CA PRO A 65 37.43 -4.27 20.44
C PRO A 65 37.24 -5.44 19.47
N LEU A 66 36.03 -5.56 18.92
CA LEU A 66 35.63 -6.70 18.06
C LEU A 66 36.49 -6.83 16.78
N HIS A 67 37.07 -5.73 16.28
CA HIS A 67 37.95 -5.73 15.12
C HIS A 67 39.32 -6.39 15.37
N VAL A 68 39.72 -6.58 16.64
CA VAL A 68 40.97 -7.28 16.98
C VAL A 68 40.69 -8.78 16.96
N VAL A 69 40.84 -9.42 15.81
CA VAL A 69 40.63 -10.87 15.62
C VAL A 69 41.90 -11.69 15.89
N SER A 70 41.75 -12.76 16.65
CA SER A 70 42.80 -13.76 16.88
C SER A 70 42.92 -14.72 15.69
N PHE A 71 44.05 -15.42 15.56
CA PHE A 71 44.26 -16.43 14.51
C PHE A 71 43.12 -17.48 14.45
N SER A 72 42.65 -17.95 15.61
CA SER A 72 41.52 -18.89 15.71
C SER A 72 40.18 -18.32 15.21
N GLU A 73 39.96 -17.01 15.36
CA GLU A 73 38.77 -16.34 14.82
C GLU A 73 38.90 -16.06 13.32
N ILE A 74 40.12 -15.80 12.81
CA ILE A 74 40.37 -15.68 11.36
C ILE A 74 40.09 -17.03 10.68
N VAL A 75 40.59 -18.14 11.22
CA VAL A 75 40.29 -19.50 10.72
C VAL A 75 38.78 -19.79 10.78
N ALA A 76 38.11 -19.42 11.88
CA ALA A 76 36.66 -19.56 12.00
C ALA A 76 35.89 -18.70 10.97
N LEU A 77 36.28 -17.45 10.73
CA LEU A 77 35.65 -16.58 9.72
C LEU A 77 35.83 -17.12 8.30
N VAL A 78 36.99 -17.68 7.96
CA VAL A 78 37.22 -18.33 6.66
C VAL A 78 36.35 -19.60 6.53
N ALA A 79 36.27 -20.43 7.57
CA ALA A 79 35.41 -21.61 7.58
C ALA A 79 33.91 -21.24 7.50
N PHE A 80 33.49 -20.14 8.13
CA PHE A 80 32.13 -19.59 8.02
C PHE A 80 31.81 -19.19 6.58
N VAL A 81 32.67 -18.39 5.93
CA VAL A 81 32.45 -17.96 4.54
C VAL A 81 32.42 -19.16 3.59
N ALA A 82 33.34 -20.12 3.73
CA ALA A 82 33.37 -21.31 2.88
C ALA A 82 32.10 -22.18 3.03
N SER A 83 31.67 -22.45 4.28
CA SER A 83 30.45 -23.22 4.56
C SER A 83 29.17 -22.48 4.17
N PHE A 84 29.12 -21.16 4.33
CA PHE A 84 27.98 -20.34 3.91
C PHE A 84 27.82 -20.30 2.39
N ILE A 85 28.91 -20.15 1.63
CA ILE A 85 28.89 -20.21 0.15
C ILE A 85 28.43 -21.60 -0.32
N TYR A 86 28.91 -22.67 0.32
CA TYR A 86 28.45 -24.04 0.02
C TYR A 86 26.95 -24.22 0.27
N LEU A 87 26.45 -23.77 1.44
CA LEU A 87 25.03 -23.87 1.78
C LEU A 87 24.14 -23.03 0.85
N LEU A 88 24.56 -21.83 0.46
CA LEU A 88 23.86 -21.03 -0.55
C LEU A 88 23.76 -21.79 -1.88
N GLY A 89 24.87 -22.34 -2.39
CA GLY A 89 24.86 -23.13 -3.62
C GLY A 89 23.93 -24.35 -3.55
N PHE A 90 23.93 -25.05 -2.41
CA PHE A 90 23.05 -26.20 -2.18
C PHE A 90 21.56 -25.82 -2.16
N PHE A 91 21.17 -24.78 -1.40
CA PHE A 91 19.76 -24.35 -1.35
C PHE A 91 19.28 -23.68 -2.65
N SER A 92 20.15 -22.99 -3.39
CA SER A 92 19.82 -22.46 -4.72
C SER A 92 19.60 -23.55 -5.76
N LEU A 93 20.33 -24.68 -5.71
CA LEU A 93 20.09 -25.83 -6.60
C LEU A 93 18.77 -26.54 -6.26
N GLY A 94 18.47 -26.74 -4.97
CA GLY A 94 17.19 -27.33 -4.55
C GLY A 94 15.96 -26.50 -4.97
N LEU A 95 16.10 -25.17 -5.04
CA LEU A 95 15.05 -24.26 -5.55
C LEU A 95 14.85 -24.33 -7.06
N VAL A 96 15.83 -24.79 -7.84
CA VAL A 96 15.66 -25.01 -9.29
C VAL A 96 14.93 -26.32 -9.53
N GLN A 97 15.30 -27.40 -8.85
CA GLN A 97 14.64 -28.71 -9.02
C GLN A 97 13.18 -28.69 -8.57
N LEU A 98 12.86 -27.98 -7.48
CA LEU A 98 11.47 -27.71 -7.06
C LEU A 98 10.67 -26.86 -8.06
N SER A 99 11.33 -26.17 -9.01
CA SER A 99 10.69 -25.41 -10.08
C SER A 99 10.57 -26.19 -11.38
N GLU A 100 11.14 -27.40 -11.46
CA GLU A 100 10.98 -28.32 -12.60
C GLU A 100 9.93 -29.41 -12.28
N GLU A 101 9.88 -29.91 -11.03
CA GLU A 101 8.86 -30.91 -10.60
C GLU A 101 7.41 -30.35 -10.61
N ASP A 102 7.22 -29.03 -10.44
CA ASP A 102 5.89 -28.38 -10.47
C ASP A 102 5.31 -28.19 -11.91
N GLU A 103 6.06 -28.48 -12.98
CA GLU A 103 5.56 -28.38 -14.38
C GLU A 103 5.21 -29.74 -15.04
N GLU A 104 5.55 -30.89 -14.45
CA GLU A 104 5.42 -32.20 -15.13
C GLU A 104 4.04 -32.90 -15.03
N GLU A 105 3.08 -32.47 -14.19
CA GLU A 105 1.77 -33.16 -14.07
C GLU A 105 0.72 -32.83 -15.17
N GLU A 106 0.93 -31.85 -16.07
CA GLU A 106 -0.09 -31.43 -17.06
C GLU A 106 0.17 -31.72 -18.57
N ASP A 107 1.16 -32.54 -18.98
CA ASP A 107 1.17 -33.07 -20.37
C ASP A 107 1.66 -34.52 -20.56
N HIS A 108 0.73 -35.40 -20.95
CA HIS A 108 0.99 -36.67 -21.65
C HIS A 108 0.04 -36.85 -22.86
N GLY A 109 0.07 -35.88 -23.77
CA GLY A 109 -0.93 -35.60 -24.82
C GLY A 109 -0.55 -35.87 -26.29
N ARG A 110 0.68 -36.38 -26.55
CA ARG A 110 1.26 -36.87 -27.85
C ARG A 110 2.29 -35.96 -28.56
N LEU A 111 3.56 -36.37 -28.42
CA LEU A 111 4.43 -36.83 -29.51
C LEU A 111 4.46 -36.03 -30.83
N PHE A 112 5.58 -35.34 -31.10
CA PHE A 112 6.32 -35.49 -32.36
C PHE A 112 7.80 -35.09 -32.20
N GLU A 113 8.72 -35.84 -32.81
CA GLU A 113 10.16 -35.52 -32.83
C GLU A 113 10.45 -34.28 -33.69
N THR A 114 11.24 -33.33 -33.19
CA THR A 114 11.95 -32.35 -34.01
C THR A 114 13.40 -32.77 -34.19
N LYS A 115 13.83 -32.93 -35.44
CA LYS A 115 15.25 -33.01 -35.80
C LYS A 115 15.70 -31.70 -36.40
N GLU A 116 16.87 -31.23 -35.98
CA GLU A 116 17.54 -30.11 -36.62
C GLU A 116 17.82 -30.40 -38.10
N VAL A 117 17.56 -29.41 -38.96
CA VAL A 117 18.26 -29.26 -40.23
C VAL A 117 18.67 -27.81 -40.37
N ASN A 118 19.91 -27.59 -40.80
CA ASN A 118 20.49 -26.26 -40.90
C ASN A 118 19.96 -25.49 -42.13
N LYS A 119 20.35 -24.21 -42.24
CA LYS A 119 20.08 -23.35 -43.39
C LYS A 119 20.48 -24.04 -44.70
N ASP A 120 19.65 -23.93 -45.75
CA ASP A 120 20.11 -23.24 -46.96
C ASP A 120 19.01 -22.87 -47.98
N ILE A 121 19.36 -21.88 -48.82
CA ILE A 121 18.94 -21.67 -50.22
C ILE A 121 17.50 -21.19 -50.58
N GLN A 122 17.53 -20.01 -51.22
CA GLN A 122 16.65 -19.42 -52.25
C GLN A 122 15.23 -18.90 -51.94
N VAL A 123 14.98 -17.75 -52.56
CA VAL A 123 13.70 -17.04 -52.68
C VAL A 123 12.96 -17.58 -53.88
N ASP A 124 11.68 -17.88 -53.72
CA ASP A 124 10.74 -17.85 -54.84
C ASP A 124 9.40 -17.20 -54.44
N LYS A 125 8.71 -16.59 -55.38
CA LYS A 125 7.48 -15.82 -55.13
C LYS A 125 6.24 -16.70 -55.28
N CYS A 126 5.47 -16.85 -54.21
CA CYS A 126 4.07 -17.26 -54.33
C CYS A 126 3.17 -16.41 -53.42
N ASN A 127 2.10 -15.86 -53.99
CA ASN A 127 1.17 -15.01 -53.26
C ASN A 127 0.31 -15.86 -52.31
N LEU A 128 0.27 -15.50 -51.02
CA LEU A 128 -0.84 -15.87 -50.15
C LEU A 128 -1.46 -14.59 -49.57
N VAL A 129 -2.71 -14.35 -49.92
CA VAL A 129 -3.47 -13.20 -49.43
C VAL A 129 -3.95 -13.50 -48.01
N CYS A 130 -3.13 -13.15 -47.03
CA CYS A 130 -3.60 -13.07 -45.65
C CYS A 130 -4.58 -11.89 -45.54
N ASN A 131 -5.89 -12.21 -45.50
CA ASN A 131 -6.92 -11.24 -45.15
C ASN A 131 -6.59 -10.67 -43.77
N ILE A 132 -6.19 -9.40 -43.73
CA ILE A 132 -6.16 -8.62 -42.50
C ILE A 132 -7.63 -8.48 -42.07
N THR A 133 -8.06 -9.30 -41.11
CA THR A 133 -9.30 -9.05 -40.37
C THR A 133 -9.15 -7.68 -39.73
N ALA A 134 -9.90 -6.70 -40.25
CA ALA A 134 -9.74 -5.31 -39.86
C ALA A 134 -9.85 -5.18 -38.33
N ALA A 135 -8.96 -4.39 -37.73
CA ALA A 135 -9.20 -3.89 -36.38
C ALA A 135 -10.61 -3.27 -36.33
N PRO A 136 -11.38 -3.45 -35.24
CA PRO A 136 -12.72 -2.90 -35.15
C PRO A 136 -12.66 -1.41 -35.45
N LYS A 137 -13.43 -0.96 -36.44
CA LYS A 137 -13.51 0.46 -36.76
C LYS A 137 -14.03 1.18 -35.53
N VAL A 138 -13.18 1.98 -34.90
CA VAL A 138 -13.61 2.99 -33.93
C VAL A 138 -14.70 3.78 -34.62
N MET A 139 -15.93 3.65 -34.15
CA MET A 139 -17.04 4.43 -34.71
C MET A 139 -16.79 5.89 -34.34
N PRO A 140 -16.71 6.82 -35.31
CA PRO A 140 -16.54 8.21 -34.99
C PRO A 140 -17.71 8.66 -34.11
N THR A 141 -17.39 9.14 -32.91
CA THR A 141 -18.29 10.06 -32.19
C THR A 141 -18.57 11.22 -33.15
N PRO A 142 -19.83 11.71 -33.29
CA PRO A 142 -20.17 12.74 -34.27
C PRO A 142 -19.57 14.11 -33.87
N CYS A 143 -18.28 14.26 -34.15
CA CYS A 143 -17.53 15.50 -34.16
C CYS A 143 -18.07 16.40 -35.28
N SER A 144 -18.16 17.70 -35.03
CA SER A 144 -18.31 18.68 -36.11
C SER A 144 -17.04 18.76 -36.95
N GLU A 145 -17.11 19.34 -38.15
CA GLU A 145 -15.93 19.60 -38.98
C GLU A 145 -14.90 20.48 -38.23
N GLU A 146 -15.37 21.39 -37.37
CA GLU A 146 -14.54 22.20 -36.48
C GLU A 146 -13.82 21.34 -35.42
N ASP A 147 -14.51 20.38 -34.79
CA ASP A 147 -13.90 19.47 -33.82
C ASP A 147 -12.83 18.58 -34.48
N GLU A 148 -13.08 18.10 -35.70
CA GLU A 148 -12.14 17.28 -36.48
C GLU A 148 -10.86 18.07 -36.82
N GLU A 149 -10.98 19.34 -37.22
CA GLU A 149 -9.81 20.23 -37.40
C GLU A 149 -9.04 20.48 -36.10
N ILE A 150 -9.73 20.65 -34.96
CA ILE A 150 -9.06 20.85 -33.66
C ILE A 150 -8.38 19.55 -33.20
N VAL A 151 -9.01 18.39 -33.36
CA VAL A 151 -8.41 17.07 -33.09
C VAL A 151 -7.13 16.90 -33.89
N GLU A 152 -7.17 17.13 -35.21
CA GLU A 152 -5.99 17.01 -36.08
C GLU A 152 -4.91 18.05 -35.73
N SER A 153 -5.30 19.26 -35.31
CA SER A 153 -4.39 20.29 -34.77
C SER A 153 -3.70 19.85 -33.47
N VAL A 154 -4.35 19.06 -32.62
CA VAL A 154 -3.75 18.46 -31.41
C VAL A 154 -2.86 17.26 -31.78
N VAL A 155 -3.30 16.38 -32.69
CA VAL A 155 -2.52 15.23 -33.18
C VAL A 155 -1.21 15.68 -33.83
N GLN A 156 -1.23 16.75 -34.62
CA GLN A 156 -0.05 17.36 -35.24
C GLN A 156 0.79 18.22 -34.27
N GLY A 157 0.42 18.31 -32.98
CA GLY A 157 1.15 19.09 -31.97
C GLY A 157 1.05 20.62 -32.13
N LYS A 158 0.22 21.13 -33.05
CA LYS A 158 0.01 22.57 -33.27
C LYS A 158 -0.80 23.22 -32.14
N THR A 159 -1.74 22.47 -31.56
CA THR A 159 -2.52 22.89 -30.39
C THR A 159 -2.10 22.08 -29.16
N PRO A 160 -1.51 22.73 -28.13
CA PRO A 160 -1.18 22.03 -26.88
C PRO A 160 -2.45 21.56 -26.16
N SER A 161 -2.51 20.25 -25.85
CA SER A 161 -3.67 19.59 -25.24
C SER A 161 -4.15 20.26 -23.92
N TYR A 162 -3.24 20.78 -23.10
CA TYR A 162 -3.59 21.49 -21.85
C TYR A 162 -4.27 22.85 -22.06
N SER A 163 -4.34 23.36 -23.29
CA SER A 163 -4.94 24.67 -23.59
C SER A 163 -6.41 24.59 -24.05
N LEU A 164 -6.95 23.39 -24.25
CA LEU A 164 -8.26 23.19 -24.90
C LEU A 164 -9.41 23.85 -24.11
N GLU A 165 -9.50 23.66 -22.79
CA GLU A 165 -10.52 24.27 -21.94
C GLU A 165 -10.50 25.80 -22.07
N SER A 166 -9.30 26.40 -22.02
CA SER A 166 -9.11 27.85 -22.13
C SER A 166 -9.37 28.44 -23.52
N LYS A 167 -9.31 27.60 -24.58
CA LYS A 167 -9.55 28.01 -25.97
C LYS A 167 -11.00 27.84 -26.40
N LEU A 168 -11.66 26.79 -25.91
CA LEU A 168 -12.99 26.38 -26.35
C LEU A 168 -14.10 26.94 -25.44
N GLY A 169 -13.80 27.26 -24.17
CA GLY A 169 -14.79 27.73 -23.20
C GLY A 169 -15.77 26.65 -22.74
N ASP A 170 -15.52 25.38 -23.11
CA ASP A 170 -16.35 24.21 -22.80
C ASP A 170 -15.43 23.06 -22.37
N CYS A 171 -15.53 22.67 -21.10
CA CYS A 171 -14.69 21.63 -20.51
C CYS A 171 -15.06 20.22 -20.98
N PHE A 172 -16.33 19.96 -21.34
CA PHE A 172 -16.76 18.68 -21.88
C PHE A 172 -16.26 18.49 -23.33
N ARG A 173 -16.40 19.52 -24.16
CA ARG A 173 -15.87 19.55 -25.54
C ARG A 173 -14.34 19.42 -25.54
N ALA A 174 -13.64 20.14 -24.66
CA ALA A 174 -12.19 20.02 -24.49
C ALA A 174 -11.74 18.60 -24.09
N THR A 175 -12.45 17.97 -23.14
CA THR A 175 -12.22 16.57 -22.73
C THR A 175 -12.43 15.61 -23.90
N SER A 176 -13.51 15.81 -24.66
CA SER A 176 -13.88 14.97 -25.81
C SER A 176 -12.84 15.02 -26.93
N ILE A 177 -12.42 16.22 -27.33
CA ILE A 177 -11.38 16.44 -28.34
C ILE A 177 -10.03 15.88 -27.88
N ARG A 178 -9.65 16.10 -26.61
CA ARG A 178 -8.42 15.52 -26.05
C ARG A 178 -8.42 14.01 -26.10
N ARG A 179 -9.52 13.39 -25.69
CA ARG A 179 -9.71 11.94 -25.67
C ARG A 179 -9.55 11.37 -27.08
N GLU A 180 -10.23 11.93 -28.08
CA GLU A 180 -10.15 11.44 -29.46
C GLU A 180 -8.75 11.65 -30.07
N ALA A 181 -8.14 12.82 -29.88
CA ALA A 181 -6.75 13.05 -30.29
C ALA A 181 -5.79 12.04 -29.65
N LEU A 182 -5.99 11.67 -28.38
CA LEU A 182 -5.19 10.65 -27.69
C LEU A 182 -5.41 9.24 -28.28
N GLN A 183 -6.63 8.87 -28.69
CA GLN A 183 -6.88 7.61 -29.39
C GLN A 183 -6.11 7.54 -30.72
N ARG A 184 -6.11 8.63 -31.49
CA ARG A 184 -5.38 8.75 -32.76
C ARG A 184 -3.85 8.71 -32.59
N ILE A 185 -3.31 9.47 -31.64
CA ILE A 185 -1.86 9.51 -31.34
C ILE A 185 -1.34 8.13 -30.91
N THR A 186 -2.12 7.37 -30.13
CA THR A 186 -1.68 6.08 -29.56
C THR A 186 -2.06 4.86 -30.39
N GLY A 187 -3.06 4.98 -31.28
CA GLY A 187 -3.69 3.83 -31.94
C GLY A 187 -4.38 2.88 -30.97
N LYS A 188 -4.88 3.38 -29.82
CA LYS A 188 -5.56 2.59 -28.77
C LYS A 188 -6.94 3.15 -28.49
N SER A 189 -7.91 2.24 -28.28
CA SER A 189 -9.26 2.60 -27.84
C SER A 189 -9.27 2.96 -26.36
N LEU A 190 -10.10 3.94 -25.99
CA LEU A 190 -10.46 4.29 -24.62
C LEU A 190 -11.91 3.86 -24.28
N GLU A 191 -12.51 3.02 -25.11
CA GLU A 191 -13.83 2.40 -24.87
C GLU A 191 -13.89 1.76 -23.48
N GLY A 192 -15.05 1.90 -22.81
CA GLY A 192 -15.22 1.48 -21.42
C GLY A 192 -14.79 2.50 -20.36
N LEU A 193 -13.98 3.52 -20.70
CA LEU A 193 -13.77 4.70 -19.83
C LEU A 193 -14.87 5.75 -20.09
N PRO A 194 -15.81 6.01 -19.16
CA PRO A 194 -16.90 6.95 -19.38
C PRO A 194 -16.46 8.41 -19.59
N LEU A 195 -17.32 9.16 -20.28
CA LEU A 195 -17.12 10.56 -20.66
C LEU A 195 -18.34 11.42 -20.29
N GLU A 196 -19.55 10.95 -20.61
CA GLU A 196 -20.81 11.66 -20.33
C GLU A 196 -21.18 11.67 -18.82
N HIS A 197 -22.13 12.56 -18.49
CA HIS A 197 -22.72 12.74 -17.15
C HIS A 197 -21.74 13.12 -16.02
N PHE A 198 -20.60 13.71 -16.37
CA PHE A 198 -19.63 14.27 -15.41
C PHE A 198 -19.52 15.80 -15.56
N ASP A 199 -19.40 16.50 -14.44
CA ASP A 199 -19.25 17.95 -14.35
C ASP A 199 -17.76 18.32 -14.47
N TYR A 200 -17.30 18.56 -15.70
CA TYR A 200 -15.89 18.89 -15.98
C TYR A 200 -15.50 20.30 -15.53
N ASP A 201 -16.45 21.23 -15.41
CA ASP A 201 -16.21 22.57 -14.86
C ASP A 201 -15.89 22.51 -13.36
N SER A 202 -16.48 21.57 -12.62
CA SER A 202 -16.21 21.36 -11.19
C SER A 202 -14.77 20.92 -10.85
N ILE A 203 -14.05 20.31 -11.80
CA ILE A 203 -12.65 19.88 -11.61
C ILE A 203 -11.62 20.89 -12.11
N LEU A 204 -11.99 21.82 -12.98
CA LEU A 204 -11.07 22.73 -13.67
C LEU A 204 -10.29 23.59 -12.66
N GLY A 205 -8.96 23.48 -12.71
CA GLY A 205 -8.05 24.24 -11.83
C GLY A 205 -8.17 23.90 -10.34
N GLN A 206 -8.82 22.78 -9.98
CA GLN A 206 -9.07 22.38 -8.60
C GLN A 206 -8.75 20.91 -8.28
N CYS A 207 -9.04 19.99 -9.20
CA CYS A 207 -9.02 18.55 -8.90
C CYS A 207 -8.23 17.69 -9.90
N CYS A 208 -8.17 18.06 -11.19
CA CYS A 208 -7.47 17.29 -12.21
C CYS A 208 -7.19 18.14 -13.47
N GLU A 209 -6.01 17.98 -14.06
CA GLU A 209 -5.63 18.60 -15.33
C GLU A 209 -5.73 17.60 -16.49
N MET A 210 -6.01 18.10 -17.70
CA MET A 210 -6.09 17.31 -18.94
C MET A 210 -7.01 16.06 -18.90
N PRO A 211 -8.26 16.16 -18.40
CA PRO A 211 -9.19 15.02 -18.35
C PRO A 211 -9.48 14.40 -19.73
N ILE A 212 -9.76 13.09 -19.74
CA ILE A 212 -10.14 12.27 -20.93
C ILE A 212 -11.38 11.38 -20.68
N GLY A 213 -12.07 11.63 -19.58
CA GLY A 213 -13.05 10.74 -18.96
C GLY A 213 -12.78 10.58 -17.45
N TYR A 214 -13.50 9.67 -16.79
CA TYR A 214 -13.39 9.42 -15.35
C TYR A 214 -13.54 7.92 -15.02
N VAL A 215 -12.95 7.48 -13.90
CA VAL A 215 -13.06 6.08 -13.44
C VAL A 215 -14.25 5.92 -12.50
N GLN A 216 -15.07 4.90 -12.72
CA GLN A 216 -16.16 4.51 -11.82
C GLN A 216 -15.65 3.52 -10.77
N LEU A 217 -15.93 3.80 -9.48
CA LEU A 217 -15.63 2.89 -8.36
C LEU A 217 -16.95 2.46 -7.68
N PRO A 218 -17.16 1.16 -7.38
CA PRO A 218 -18.33 0.72 -6.62
C PRO A 218 -18.32 1.29 -5.20
N VAL A 219 -19.43 1.89 -4.77
CA VAL A 219 -19.62 2.39 -3.40
C VAL A 219 -20.59 1.47 -2.65
N GLY A 220 -20.11 0.83 -1.59
CA GLY A 220 -20.92 0.07 -0.65
C GLY A 220 -21.16 0.83 0.66
N ILE A 221 -22.06 0.32 1.49
CA ILE A 221 -22.35 0.83 2.84
C ILE A 221 -22.00 -0.23 3.89
N ALA A 222 -21.34 0.18 4.97
CA ALA A 222 -21.20 -0.61 6.20
C ALA A 222 -21.86 0.11 7.38
N GLY A 223 -22.75 -0.56 8.12
CA GLY A 223 -23.40 0.02 9.29
C GLY A 223 -24.69 -0.67 9.75
N PRO A 224 -25.42 -0.07 10.71
CA PRO A 224 -25.02 1.13 11.45
C PRO A 224 -23.77 0.90 12.31
N LEU A 225 -22.81 1.82 12.22
CA LEU A 225 -21.73 1.96 13.19
C LEU A 225 -22.25 2.84 14.34
N LEU A 226 -22.50 2.25 15.50
CA LEU A 226 -22.85 2.99 16.71
C LEU A 226 -21.55 3.50 17.36
N LEU A 227 -21.34 4.82 17.32
CA LEU A 227 -20.13 5.51 17.75
C LEU A 227 -20.52 6.81 18.47
N ASP A 228 -19.99 7.02 19.69
CA ASP A 228 -20.22 8.23 20.49
C ASP A 228 -21.72 8.56 20.69
N GLY A 229 -22.55 7.50 20.83
CA GLY A 229 -24.00 7.60 20.97
C GLY A 229 -24.77 7.93 19.69
N LYS A 230 -24.12 7.88 18.52
CA LYS A 230 -24.73 8.17 17.19
C LYS A 230 -24.57 6.98 16.25
N GLU A 231 -25.49 6.82 15.31
CA GLU A 231 -25.40 5.81 14.25
C GLU A 231 -24.89 6.42 12.94
N PHE A 232 -23.91 5.76 12.31
CA PHE A 232 -23.38 6.14 11.00
C PHE A 232 -23.52 5.01 9.98
N SER A 233 -24.02 5.34 8.79
CA SER A 233 -23.95 4.47 7.60
C SER A 233 -22.70 4.84 6.80
N VAL A 234 -21.64 4.04 6.90
CA VAL A 234 -20.31 4.40 6.39
C VAL A 234 -20.19 4.07 4.90
N PRO A 235 -19.97 5.05 4.01
CA PRO A 235 -19.74 4.81 2.60
C PRO A 235 -18.30 4.36 2.34
N MET A 236 -18.14 3.32 1.52
CA MET A 236 -16.86 2.69 1.22
C MET A 236 -16.74 2.44 -0.29
N ALA A 237 -15.87 3.18 -0.97
CA ALA A 237 -15.59 3.02 -2.39
C ALA A 237 -14.45 2.01 -2.59
N THR A 238 -14.72 0.85 -3.18
CA THR A 238 -13.72 -0.22 -3.32
C THR A 238 -14.06 -1.21 -4.44
N THR A 239 -13.03 -1.83 -5.00
CA THR A 239 -13.11 -3.00 -5.87
C THR A 239 -12.72 -4.31 -5.15
N GLU A 240 -12.34 -4.24 -3.87
CA GLU A 240 -11.98 -5.43 -3.07
C GLU A 240 -13.24 -6.16 -2.57
N GLY A 241 -13.46 -7.37 -3.08
CA GLY A 241 -14.47 -8.29 -2.55
C GLY A 241 -14.20 -8.65 -1.08
N CYS A 242 -15.27 -8.96 -0.34
CA CYS A 242 -15.32 -9.04 1.13
C CYS A 242 -15.20 -7.72 1.92
N LEU A 243 -14.48 -6.68 1.47
CA LEU A 243 -14.09 -5.55 2.35
C LEU A 243 -15.28 -4.89 3.08
N VAL A 244 -16.29 -4.44 2.32
CA VAL A 244 -17.48 -3.77 2.90
C VAL A 244 -18.28 -4.73 3.78
N ALA A 245 -18.46 -5.98 3.35
CA ALA A 245 -19.20 -7.00 4.11
C ALA A 245 -18.49 -7.39 5.42
N SER A 246 -17.15 -7.43 5.42
CA SER A 246 -16.32 -7.68 6.60
C SER A 246 -16.43 -6.51 7.58
N THR A 247 -16.28 -5.27 7.09
CA THR A 247 -16.46 -4.05 7.90
C THR A 247 -17.86 -3.99 8.52
N ASN A 248 -18.90 -4.29 7.74
CA ASN A 248 -20.29 -4.33 8.19
C ASN A 248 -20.54 -5.39 9.29
N ARG A 249 -19.86 -6.55 9.22
CA ARG A 249 -19.88 -7.56 10.31
C ARG A 249 -19.23 -7.03 11.59
N GLY A 250 -18.17 -6.22 11.47
CA GLY A 250 -17.56 -5.49 12.57
C GLY A 250 -18.51 -4.47 13.21
N CYS A 251 -19.13 -3.61 12.41
CA CYS A 251 -20.14 -2.64 12.87
C CYS A 251 -21.26 -3.34 13.64
N LYS A 252 -21.76 -4.48 13.12
CA LYS A 252 -22.77 -5.30 13.80
C LYS A 252 -22.30 -5.83 15.17
N ALA A 253 -21.03 -6.23 15.32
CA ALA A 253 -20.51 -6.72 16.58
C ALA A 253 -20.36 -5.59 17.63
N ILE A 254 -19.87 -4.43 17.19
CA ILE A 254 -19.79 -3.20 18.01
C ILE A 254 -21.19 -2.77 18.46
N TYR A 255 -22.13 -2.63 17.51
CA TYR A 255 -23.52 -2.24 17.79
C TYR A 255 -24.20 -3.20 18.79
N ALA A 256 -24.07 -4.51 18.57
CA ALA A 256 -24.67 -5.53 19.43
C ALA A 256 -24.07 -5.59 20.85
N SER A 257 -22.96 -4.89 21.10
CA SER A 257 -22.27 -4.83 22.39
C SER A 257 -22.40 -3.47 23.09
N GLY A 258 -23.19 -2.54 22.53
CA GLY A 258 -23.45 -1.21 23.11
C GLY A 258 -22.80 -0.03 22.37
N GLY A 259 -21.99 -0.28 21.34
CA GLY A 259 -21.32 0.75 20.54
C GLY A 259 -19.84 0.91 20.85
N ALA A 260 -19.23 1.87 20.15
CA ALA A 260 -17.84 2.31 20.35
C ALA A 260 -17.79 3.74 20.90
N THR A 261 -16.68 4.09 21.55
CA THR A 261 -16.38 5.45 22.04
C THR A 261 -15.07 5.92 21.42
N SER A 262 -14.94 7.22 21.12
CA SER A 262 -13.72 7.80 20.55
C SER A 262 -13.32 9.14 21.15
N VAL A 263 -12.03 9.46 21.07
CA VAL A 263 -11.46 10.74 21.51
C VAL A 263 -10.46 11.25 20.49
N VAL A 264 -10.64 12.50 20.05
CA VAL A 264 -9.63 13.23 19.26
C VAL A 264 -8.63 13.86 20.22
N LEU A 265 -7.41 13.30 20.24
CA LEU A 265 -6.32 13.67 21.14
C LEU A 265 -5.54 14.90 20.63
N ARG A 266 -5.52 15.14 19.32
CA ARG A 266 -4.80 16.24 18.65
C ARG A 266 -5.48 16.61 17.33
N ASP A 267 -5.44 17.90 16.98
CA ASP A 267 -5.95 18.45 15.72
C ASP A 267 -4.95 19.50 15.19
N ALA A 268 -4.01 19.04 14.36
CA ALA A 268 -2.85 19.81 13.88
C ALA A 268 -2.28 19.28 12.56
N MET A 269 -2.61 19.89 11.42
CA MET A 269 -1.89 19.66 10.16
C MET A 269 -0.50 20.32 10.21
N THR A 270 0.46 19.78 9.47
CA THR A 270 1.88 20.20 9.56
C THR A 270 2.47 20.58 8.21
N ARG A 271 3.40 21.55 8.22
CA ARG A 271 4.37 21.77 7.15
C ARG A 271 5.74 22.02 7.78
N ALA A 272 6.79 21.52 7.15
CA ALA A 272 8.16 21.70 7.60
C ALA A 272 9.02 22.11 6.40
N PRO A 273 9.37 23.40 6.23
CA PRO A 273 10.36 23.81 5.26
C PRO A 273 11.76 23.38 5.72
N VAL A 274 12.70 23.45 4.79
CA VAL A 274 14.13 23.32 5.06
C VAL A 274 14.81 24.63 4.70
N VAL A 275 15.57 25.17 5.65
CA VAL A 275 16.36 26.40 5.49
C VAL A 275 17.82 26.12 5.84
N ARG A 276 18.73 26.98 5.39
CA ARG A 276 20.17 26.81 5.51
C ARG A 276 20.84 28.13 5.90
N PHE A 277 21.95 28.01 6.61
CA PHE A 277 22.82 29.13 6.95
C PHE A 277 24.29 28.86 6.57
N GLY A 278 25.15 29.87 6.74
CA GLY A 278 26.60 29.72 6.61
C GLY A 278 27.20 28.69 7.58
N THR A 279 26.69 28.61 8.82
CA THR A 279 27.21 27.74 9.90
C THR A 279 26.12 27.03 10.70
N ALA A 280 26.49 25.94 11.39
CA ALA A 280 25.61 25.23 12.32
C ALA A 280 25.19 26.10 13.53
N LYS A 281 26.08 26.98 14.02
CA LYS A 281 25.77 27.94 15.10
C LYS A 281 24.61 28.85 14.70
N ARG A 282 24.63 29.39 13.47
CA ARG A 282 23.59 30.29 12.96
C ARG A 282 22.25 29.57 12.71
N ALA A 283 22.28 28.32 12.26
CA ALA A 283 21.09 27.46 12.23
C ALA A 283 20.52 27.19 13.64
N ALA A 284 21.37 27.06 14.67
CA ALA A 284 20.94 26.93 16.05
C ALA A 284 20.35 28.23 16.63
N GLU A 285 20.86 29.40 16.25
CA GLU A 285 20.27 30.70 16.61
C GLU A 285 18.81 30.81 16.14
N LEU A 286 18.51 30.43 14.89
CA LEU A 286 17.11 30.37 14.43
C LEU A 286 16.29 29.29 15.15
N LYS A 287 16.86 28.11 15.47
CA LYS A 287 16.15 27.10 16.27
C LYS A 287 15.71 27.66 17.62
N PHE A 288 16.62 28.29 18.35
CA PHE A 288 16.31 28.87 19.66
C PHE A 288 15.31 30.01 19.54
N PHE A 289 15.42 30.88 18.53
CA PHE A 289 14.43 31.92 18.26
C PHE A 289 13.01 31.36 18.04
N LEU A 290 12.87 30.30 17.24
CA LEU A 290 11.58 29.69 16.89
C LEU A 290 10.95 28.84 18.00
N GLU A 291 11.74 28.40 18.99
CA GLU A 291 11.28 27.57 20.11
C GLU A 291 11.22 28.34 21.44
N ASP A 292 11.62 29.62 21.47
CA ASP A 292 11.43 30.52 22.60
C ASP A 292 9.94 30.91 22.73
N PRO A 293 9.27 30.61 23.85
CA PRO A 293 7.89 31.01 24.08
C PRO A 293 7.63 32.53 23.98
N LEU A 294 8.65 33.37 24.21
CA LEU A 294 8.53 34.83 24.11
C LEU A 294 8.31 35.31 22.66
N ASN A 295 8.84 34.58 21.68
CA ASN A 295 8.71 34.92 20.25
C ASN A 295 7.46 34.29 19.61
N PHE A 296 6.86 33.27 20.25
CA PHE A 296 5.81 32.46 19.65
C PHE A 296 4.61 33.28 19.17
N GLU A 297 4.12 34.24 19.97
CA GLU A 297 2.95 35.07 19.59
C GLU A 297 3.24 35.95 18.37
N THR A 298 4.46 36.47 18.22
CA THR A 298 4.86 37.26 17.03
C THR A 298 4.92 36.37 15.77
N ILE A 299 5.49 35.17 15.89
CA ILE A 299 5.55 34.21 14.79
C ILE A 299 4.16 33.69 14.43
N ALA A 300 3.31 33.43 15.43
CA ALA A 300 1.91 33.08 15.25
C ALA A 300 1.12 34.21 14.59
N ALA A 301 1.35 35.47 14.95
CA ALA A 301 0.72 36.61 14.29
C ALA A 301 1.09 36.70 12.80
N ALA A 302 2.34 36.43 12.42
CA ALA A 302 2.76 36.35 11.01
C ALA A 302 2.07 35.19 10.26
N PHE A 303 2.02 33.99 10.86
CA PHE A 303 1.31 32.83 10.29
C PHE A 303 -0.19 33.10 10.12
N ASN A 304 -0.85 33.59 11.18
CA ASN A 304 -2.30 33.67 11.28
C ASN A 304 -2.91 34.71 10.32
N GLN A 305 -2.14 35.72 9.89
CA GLN A 305 -2.53 36.66 8.83
C GLN A 305 -2.82 35.98 7.48
N SER A 306 -2.27 34.78 7.24
CA SER A 306 -2.48 34.05 5.98
C SER A 306 -3.91 33.53 5.78
N SER A 307 -4.67 33.28 6.86
CA SER A 307 -5.95 32.56 6.84
C SER A 307 -6.89 32.88 8.02
N ARG A 308 -8.19 32.98 7.72
CA ARG A 308 -9.24 33.12 8.77
C ARG A 308 -9.32 31.93 9.71
N PHE A 309 -8.99 30.72 9.25
CA PHE A 309 -9.08 29.48 10.02
C PHE A 309 -7.73 28.93 10.50
N GLY A 310 -6.64 29.28 9.81
CA GLY A 310 -5.31 28.75 10.10
C GLY A 310 -4.76 29.33 11.39
N ARG A 311 -4.50 28.51 12.41
CA ARG A 311 -3.84 28.94 13.65
C ARG A 311 -2.61 28.11 13.94
N LEU A 312 -1.47 28.77 14.06
CA LEU A 312 -0.24 28.14 14.56
C LEU A 312 -0.45 27.68 16.01
N GLN A 313 -0.01 26.46 16.33
CA GLN A 313 -0.10 25.86 17.67
C GLN A 313 1.27 25.54 18.26
N SER A 314 2.24 25.15 17.42
CA SER A 314 3.62 24.88 17.84
C SER A 314 4.57 24.82 16.64
N ILE A 315 5.86 24.99 16.90
CA ILE A 315 6.96 24.76 15.96
C ILE A 315 7.91 23.75 16.60
N LYS A 316 8.35 22.72 15.87
CA LYS A 316 9.37 21.77 16.34
C LYS A 316 10.54 21.71 15.36
N CYS A 317 11.73 22.08 15.80
CA CYS A 317 12.88 22.27 14.92
C CYS A 317 13.93 21.16 15.06
N ALA A 318 14.34 20.58 13.92
CA ALA A 318 15.46 19.63 13.84
C ALA A 318 16.63 20.23 13.05
N ILE A 319 17.88 19.97 13.46
CA ILE A 319 19.09 20.48 12.80
C ILE A 319 19.86 19.31 12.18
N ALA A 320 20.35 19.51 10.94
CA ALA A 320 21.32 18.65 10.30
C ALA A 320 22.50 19.50 9.80
N GLY A 321 23.55 19.61 10.63
CA GLY A 321 24.69 20.48 10.36
C GLY A 321 24.28 21.95 10.29
N LYS A 322 24.37 22.55 9.10
CA LYS A 322 23.98 23.95 8.84
C LYS A 322 22.58 24.11 8.19
N ASN A 323 21.80 23.03 8.10
CA ASN A 323 20.41 23.06 7.66
C ASN A 323 19.48 22.90 8.87
N LEU A 324 18.32 23.55 8.84
CA LEU A 324 17.27 23.54 9.85
C LEU A 324 15.93 23.13 9.21
N TYR A 325 15.19 22.24 9.86
CA TYR A 325 13.87 21.75 9.45
C TYR A 325 12.84 22.16 10.51
N THR A 326 11.87 23.00 10.15
CA THR A 326 11.01 23.71 11.12
C THR A 326 9.56 23.23 11.03
N ARG A 327 9.18 22.18 11.78
CA ARG A 327 7.84 21.57 11.70
C ARG A 327 6.79 22.42 12.39
N PHE A 328 6.17 23.32 11.63
CA PHE A 328 4.98 24.07 12.02
C PHE A 328 3.79 23.10 12.17
N SER A 329 3.05 23.23 13.26
CA SER A 329 1.84 22.47 13.57
C SER A 329 0.69 23.43 13.78
N CYS A 330 -0.40 23.28 13.01
CA CYS A 330 -1.45 24.28 12.90
C CYS A 330 -2.84 23.65 12.78
N SER A 331 -3.85 24.27 13.38
CA SER A 331 -5.25 23.95 13.08
C SER A 331 -5.69 24.61 11.76
N THR A 332 -6.64 23.98 11.06
CA THR A 332 -7.02 24.31 9.67
C THR A 332 -8.53 24.49 9.48
N GLY A 333 -9.30 24.52 10.57
CA GLY A 333 -10.75 24.40 10.53
C GLY A 333 -11.17 23.02 10.00
N ASP A 334 -12.14 23.00 9.09
CA ASP A 334 -12.67 21.77 8.49
C ASP A 334 -11.98 21.34 7.18
N ALA A 335 -10.98 22.09 6.71
CA ALA A 335 -10.13 21.65 5.61
C ALA A 335 -8.98 20.77 6.15
N MET A 336 -8.58 19.73 5.39
CA MET A 336 -7.33 19.01 5.64
C MET A 336 -6.14 20.00 5.62
N GLY A 337 -6.21 21.00 4.74
CA GLY A 337 -5.57 22.29 4.95
C GLY A 337 -4.10 22.39 4.54
N MET A 338 -3.56 21.42 3.82
CA MET A 338 -2.16 21.43 3.35
C MET A 338 -1.75 22.76 2.66
N ASN A 339 -2.61 23.31 1.80
CA ASN A 339 -2.38 24.60 1.13
C ASN A 339 -2.39 25.78 2.12
N MET A 340 -3.29 25.73 3.11
CA MET A 340 -3.42 26.76 4.15
C MET A 340 -2.17 26.81 5.04
N VAL A 341 -1.69 25.65 5.50
CA VAL A 341 -0.47 25.57 6.33
C VAL A 341 0.77 25.93 5.51
N SER A 342 0.83 25.58 4.23
CA SER A 342 1.93 25.97 3.34
C SER A 342 2.00 27.50 3.16
N LYS A 343 0.86 28.18 2.94
CA LYS A 343 0.81 29.65 2.84
C LYS A 343 1.20 30.35 4.15
N GLY A 344 0.68 29.88 5.30
CA GLY A 344 1.05 30.45 6.60
C GLY A 344 2.53 30.24 6.93
N THR A 345 3.10 29.09 6.55
CA THR A 345 4.54 28.82 6.65
C THR A 345 5.35 29.80 5.81
N GLN A 346 4.92 30.09 4.57
CA GLN A 346 5.58 31.06 3.70
C GLN A 346 5.60 32.46 4.31
N HIS A 347 4.46 32.95 4.82
CA HIS A 347 4.39 34.25 5.52
C HIS A 347 5.38 34.32 6.71
N VAL A 348 5.57 33.23 7.46
CA VAL A 348 6.56 33.16 8.54
C VAL A 348 7.99 33.22 8.00
N LEU A 349 8.31 32.50 6.91
CA LEU A 349 9.63 32.57 6.29
C LEU A 349 9.94 33.97 5.76
N GLU A 350 8.96 34.65 5.16
CA GLU A 350 9.06 36.04 4.70
C GLU A 350 9.24 37.03 5.86
N PHE A 351 8.55 36.82 6.99
CA PHE A 351 8.77 37.58 8.22
C PHE A 351 10.20 37.38 8.78
N LEU A 352 10.69 36.15 8.83
CA LEU A 352 12.00 35.81 9.39
C LEU A 352 13.18 36.40 8.61
N GLN A 353 13.04 36.67 7.30
CA GLN A 353 14.09 37.31 6.49
C GLN A 353 14.52 38.70 6.99
N ASN A 354 13.70 39.37 7.83
CA ASN A 354 14.05 40.67 8.41
C ASN A 354 15.13 40.55 9.52
N GLU A 355 15.18 39.43 10.24
CA GLU A 355 16.11 39.18 11.36
C GLU A 355 17.18 38.11 11.01
N PHE A 356 16.86 37.26 10.04
CA PHE A 356 17.71 36.24 9.46
C PHE A 356 17.88 36.44 7.94
N PRO A 357 18.39 37.60 7.46
CA PRO A 357 18.59 37.87 6.03
C PRO A 357 19.68 37.00 5.38
N ASP A 358 20.39 36.21 6.18
CA ASP A 358 21.35 35.18 5.77
C ASP A 358 20.74 33.76 5.67
N MET A 359 19.40 33.65 5.75
CA MET A 359 18.64 32.41 5.65
C MET A 359 18.35 32.01 4.19
N ASP A 360 19.04 30.97 3.71
CA ASP A 360 18.84 30.33 2.41
C ASP A 360 17.64 29.35 2.51
N VAL A 361 16.48 29.71 1.92
CA VAL A 361 15.24 28.91 1.96
C VAL A 361 15.27 27.83 0.87
N ILE A 362 15.75 26.65 1.23
CA ILE A 362 15.97 25.52 0.30
C ILE A 362 14.66 24.95 -0.25
N GLY A 363 13.57 25.01 0.52
CA GLY A 363 12.25 24.65 0.03
C GLY A 363 11.18 24.61 1.11
N ILE A 364 9.93 24.89 0.70
CA ILE A 364 8.76 24.95 1.61
C ILE A 364 8.42 23.61 2.27
N SER A 365 8.88 22.49 1.71
CA SER A 365 8.70 21.13 2.24
C SER A 365 10.01 20.35 2.22
N GLY A 366 10.74 20.38 3.34
CA GLY A 366 11.96 19.60 3.58
C GLY A 366 11.72 18.15 3.97
N ASN A 367 10.61 17.55 3.53
CA ASN A 367 10.09 16.24 3.91
C ASN A 367 9.86 15.98 5.41
N TYR A 368 10.29 16.83 6.35
CA TYR A 368 10.05 16.69 7.80
C TYR A 368 8.61 17.00 8.25
N CYS A 369 7.65 17.10 7.32
CA CYS A 369 6.24 17.33 7.63
C CYS A 369 5.67 16.17 8.47
N SER A 370 5.88 14.89 8.13
CA SER A 370 6.13 14.37 6.75
C SER A 370 4.81 14.30 5.97
N ASP A 371 4.83 14.17 4.64
CA ASP A 371 3.61 14.29 3.82
C ASP A 371 3.61 13.30 2.66
N LYS A 372 2.66 12.36 2.67
CA LYS A 372 2.54 11.19 1.78
C LYS A 372 3.73 10.22 1.81
N LYS A 373 4.46 10.14 2.95
CA LYS A 373 5.61 9.22 3.15
C LYS A 373 5.59 8.58 4.55
N PRO A 374 5.91 7.29 4.69
CA PRO A 374 5.97 6.64 6.00
C PRO A 374 7.08 7.28 6.84
N ALA A 375 6.74 7.81 8.01
CA ALA A 375 7.66 8.62 8.80
C ALA A 375 7.38 8.60 10.31
N ALA A 376 8.42 8.30 11.10
CA ALA A 376 8.32 8.19 12.55
C ALA A 376 7.88 9.48 13.24
N VAL A 377 8.16 10.65 12.67
CA VAL A 377 7.69 11.93 13.21
C VAL A 377 6.17 12.06 13.21
N ASN A 378 5.48 11.41 12.26
CA ASN A 378 4.01 11.44 12.20
C ASN A 378 3.38 10.37 13.10
N TRP A 379 4.08 9.25 13.33
CA TRP A 379 3.72 8.25 14.34
C TRP A 379 3.83 8.81 15.77
N ILE A 380 4.94 9.48 16.08
CA ILE A 380 5.30 9.92 17.44
C ILE A 380 4.63 11.26 17.82
N GLU A 381 4.64 12.24 16.92
CA GLU A 381 4.15 13.60 17.20
C GLU A 381 2.70 13.83 16.75
N GLY A 382 2.13 12.91 15.98
CA GLY A 382 0.87 13.06 15.26
C GLY A 382 0.93 14.02 14.07
N ARG A 383 -0.08 13.93 13.19
CA ARG A 383 -0.28 14.84 12.03
C ARG A 383 -1.73 14.81 11.54
N GLY A 384 -2.35 15.95 11.27
CA GLY A 384 -3.80 15.99 11.04
C GLY A 384 -4.53 15.72 12.36
N LYS A 385 -5.39 14.71 12.42
CA LYS A 385 -6.10 14.31 13.64
C LYS A 385 -5.44 13.07 14.26
N SER A 386 -5.14 13.12 15.55
CA SER A 386 -4.78 11.92 16.34
C SER A 386 -6.02 11.42 17.07
N VAL A 387 -6.42 10.17 16.86
CA VAL A 387 -7.68 9.61 17.38
C VAL A 387 -7.42 8.27 18.06
N VAL A 388 -8.05 8.05 19.21
CA VAL A 388 -8.25 6.72 19.80
C VAL A 388 -9.73 6.36 19.72
N CYS A 389 -10.04 5.09 19.42
CA CYS A 389 -11.40 4.57 19.39
C CYS A 389 -11.42 3.15 20.00
N GLU A 390 -12.39 2.87 20.86
CA GLU A 390 -12.49 1.62 21.61
C GLU A 390 -13.91 1.07 21.69
N ALA A 391 -14.04 -0.23 21.93
CA ALA A 391 -15.29 -0.92 22.22
C ALA A 391 -15.05 -2.11 23.16
N ILE A 392 -16.08 -2.51 23.89
CA ILE A 392 -16.16 -3.79 24.57
C ILE A 392 -17.08 -4.69 23.75
N ILE A 393 -16.64 -5.90 23.41
CA ILE A 393 -17.40 -6.88 22.65
C ILE A 393 -17.70 -8.08 23.55
N THR A 394 -18.97 -8.40 23.75
CA THR A 394 -19.38 -9.41 24.73
C THR A 394 -19.07 -10.84 24.27
N GLU A 395 -18.86 -11.76 25.21
CA GLU A 395 -18.61 -13.19 24.95
C GLU A 395 -19.61 -13.78 23.93
N GLU A 396 -20.90 -13.45 24.11
CA GLU A 396 -21.97 -13.87 23.22
C GLU A 396 -21.77 -13.35 21.79
N VAL A 397 -21.40 -12.08 21.62
CA VAL A 397 -21.20 -11.47 20.31
C VAL A 397 -19.94 -12.01 19.63
N VAL A 398 -18.86 -12.23 20.39
CA VAL A 398 -17.63 -12.86 19.87
C VAL A 398 -17.95 -14.27 19.33
N LYS A 399 -18.70 -15.07 20.09
CA LYS A 399 -19.12 -16.43 19.67
C LYS A 399 -20.16 -16.43 18.54
N LYS A 400 -21.24 -15.65 18.66
CA LYS A 400 -22.38 -15.68 17.72
C LYS A 400 -22.14 -14.87 16.44
N VAL A 401 -21.45 -13.74 16.48
CA VAL A 401 -21.20 -12.88 15.30
C VAL A 401 -19.80 -13.09 14.73
N LEU A 402 -18.76 -13.08 15.59
CA LEU A 402 -17.36 -13.14 15.16
C LEU A 402 -16.84 -14.57 14.96
N LYS A 403 -17.54 -15.59 15.49
CA LYS A 403 -17.27 -17.03 15.28
C LYS A 403 -15.86 -17.45 15.73
N THR A 404 -15.40 -16.87 16.83
CA THR A 404 -14.11 -17.14 17.48
C THR A 404 -14.25 -17.04 19.00
N GLU A 405 -13.15 -17.19 19.73
CA GLU A 405 -13.01 -17.04 21.19
C GLU A 405 -12.16 -15.81 21.52
N VAL A 406 -12.38 -15.18 22.68
CA VAL A 406 -11.64 -13.97 23.10
C VAL A 406 -10.14 -14.24 23.26
N ALA A 407 -9.75 -15.34 23.90
CA ALA A 407 -8.35 -15.70 24.09
C ALA A 407 -7.59 -15.82 22.76
N ALA A 408 -8.21 -16.43 21.74
CA ALA A 408 -7.62 -16.59 20.43
C ALA A 408 -7.47 -15.26 19.66
N LEU A 409 -8.36 -14.27 19.90
CA LEU A 409 -8.20 -12.92 19.35
C LEU A 409 -7.05 -12.16 20.01
N VAL A 410 -6.94 -12.22 21.34
CA VAL A 410 -5.86 -11.57 22.10
C VAL A 410 -4.49 -12.17 21.74
N GLU A 411 -4.38 -13.50 21.70
CA GLU A 411 -3.16 -14.19 21.27
C GLU A 411 -2.80 -13.84 19.82
N LEU A 412 -3.75 -13.87 18.88
CA LEU A 412 -3.50 -13.50 17.49
C LEU A 412 -3.09 -12.03 17.35
N ASN A 413 -3.68 -11.11 18.11
CA ASN A 413 -3.29 -9.69 18.07
C ASN A 413 -1.85 -9.49 18.57
N MET A 414 -1.49 -10.14 19.67
CA MET A 414 -0.13 -10.13 20.20
C MET A 414 0.88 -10.73 19.19
N LEU A 415 0.60 -11.91 18.63
CA LEU A 415 1.50 -12.58 17.70
C LEU A 415 1.58 -11.91 16.31
N LYS A 416 0.45 -11.46 15.75
CA LYS A 416 0.41 -10.81 14.42
C LYS A 416 0.72 -9.32 14.49
N ASN A 417 -0.16 -8.55 15.15
CA ASN A 417 -0.19 -7.09 15.04
C ASN A 417 0.91 -6.41 15.87
N LEU A 418 1.41 -7.06 16.92
CA LEU A 418 2.53 -6.57 17.72
C LEU A 418 3.84 -7.26 17.32
N VAL A 419 3.98 -8.56 17.59
CA VAL A 419 5.24 -9.30 17.36
C VAL A 419 5.56 -9.43 15.87
N GLY A 420 4.61 -9.84 15.02
CA GLY A 420 4.81 -9.94 13.57
C GLY A 420 5.22 -8.61 12.93
N SER A 421 4.51 -7.52 13.25
CA SER A 421 4.86 -6.17 12.80
C SER A 421 6.22 -5.69 13.32
N ALA A 422 6.60 -6.03 14.56
CA ALA A 422 7.93 -5.73 15.10
C ALA A 422 9.05 -6.51 14.37
N MET A 423 8.83 -7.80 14.10
CA MET A 423 9.77 -8.64 13.31
C MET A 423 9.92 -8.14 11.87
N ALA A 424 8.87 -7.56 11.29
CA ALA A 424 8.89 -6.93 9.97
C ALA A 424 9.51 -5.50 9.97
N GLY A 425 9.87 -4.95 11.13
CA GLY A 425 10.35 -3.57 11.24
C GLY A 425 9.30 -2.51 10.89
N ALA A 426 8.01 -2.82 11.05
CA ALA A 426 6.91 -1.99 10.56
C ALA A 426 6.83 -0.64 11.29
N LEU A 427 6.66 0.43 10.51
CA LEU A 427 6.55 1.80 11.01
C LEU A 427 5.08 2.21 11.12
N GLY A 428 4.52 2.21 12.33
CA GLY A 428 3.11 2.52 12.59
C GLY A 428 2.10 1.49 12.05
N GLY A 429 2.57 0.35 11.51
CA GLY A 429 1.77 -0.74 10.95
C GLY A 429 1.45 -1.84 11.96
N PHE A 430 0.99 -1.49 13.15
CA PHE A 430 0.69 -2.44 14.23
C PHE A 430 -0.78 -2.88 14.22
N ASN A 431 -1.29 -3.22 13.04
CA ASN A 431 -2.71 -3.49 12.74
C ASN A 431 -2.90 -4.57 11.66
N ALA A 432 -4.15 -4.93 11.37
CA ALA A 432 -4.52 -5.96 10.41
C ALA A 432 -4.68 -5.42 8.97
N HIS A 433 -5.50 -4.39 8.78
CA HIS A 433 -5.82 -3.80 7.45
C HIS A 433 -6.38 -2.37 7.53
N ALA A 434 -5.96 -1.54 8.48
CA ALA A 434 -6.46 -0.16 8.61
C ALA A 434 -6.42 0.63 7.28
N SER A 435 -5.39 0.38 6.46
CA SER A 435 -5.23 0.92 5.10
C SER A 435 -6.43 0.66 4.16
N ASN A 436 -7.05 -0.53 4.20
CA ASN A 436 -8.16 -0.85 3.30
C ASN A 436 -9.40 -0.03 3.66
N ILE A 437 -9.67 0.12 4.97
CA ILE A 437 -10.79 0.90 5.49
C ILE A 437 -10.59 2.41 5.22
N VAL A 438 -9.40 2.93 5.55
CA VAL A 438 -9.03 4.34 5.30
C VAL A 438 -9.15 4.65 3.82
N SER A 439 -8.53 3.87 2.94
CA SER A 439 -8.61 4.05 1.49
C SER A 439 -10.04 4.06 0.96
N ALA A 440 -10.88 3.11 1.39
CA ALA A 440 -12.24 3.00 0.89
C ALA A 440 -13.13 4.19 1.33
N ILE A 441 -12.97 4.68 2.56
CA ILE A 441 -13.68 5.88 3.03
C ILE A 441 -13.11 7.13 2.34
N TYR A 442 -11.80 7.20 2.13
CA TYR A 442 -11.14 8.37 1.51
C TYR A 442 -11.59 8.57 0.06
N LEU A 443 -11.64 7.49 -0.73
CA LEU A 443 -12.14 7.49 -2.10
C LEU A 443 -13.64 7.85 -2.17
N ALA A 444 -14.46 7.33 -1.23
CA ALA A 444 -15.88 7.65 -1.14
C ALA A 444 -16.14 9.11 -0.75
N THR A 445 -15.33 9.69 0.14
CA THR A 445 -15.58 11.02 0.75
C THR A 445 -14.69 12.14 0.20
N GLY A 446 -13.94 11.89 -0.87
CA GLY A 446 -13.18 12.93 -1.60
C GLY A 446 -11.94 13.44 -0.87
N GLN A 447 -11.34 12.58 -0.03
CA GLN A 447 -10.05 12.83 0.61
C GLN A 447 -8.91 12.56 -0.37
N ASP A 448 -7.67 12.82 0.04
CA ASP A 448 -6.47 12.54 -0.77
C ASP A 448 -6.02 11.08 -0.56
N PRO A 449 -6.20 10.16 -1.54
CA PRO A 449 -5.91 8.74 -1.32
C PRO A 449 -4.42 8.45 -1.08
N ALA A 450 -3.51 9.35 -1.49
CA ALA A 450 -2.08 9.20 -1.22
C ALA A 450 -1.71 9.54 0.24
N GLN A 451 -2.59 10.20 0.99
CA GLN A 451 -2.44 10.40 2.44
C GLN A 451 -2.80 9.15 3.27
N ASN A 452 -3.35 8.10 2.64
CA ASN A 452 -3.52 6.78 3.27
C ASN A 452 -2.20 6.25 3.87
N VAL A 453 -1.05 6.54 3.23
CA VAL A 453 0.30 6.14 3.68
C VAL A 453 0.59 6.48 5.15
N GLU A 454 0.03 7.58 5.65
CA GLU A 454 0.20 8.04 7.03
C GLU A 454 -1.11 7.99 7.82
N SER A 455 -2.25 8.12 7.15
CA SER A 455 -3.58 8.02 7.75
C SER A 455 -3.95 6.60 8.14
N SER A 456 -3.27 5.58 7.59
CA SER A 456 -3.40 4.17 8.01
C SER A 456 -2.41 3.78 9.10
N HIS A 457 -1.59 4.69 9.64
CA HIS A 457 -0.84 4.45 10.87
C HIS A 457 -1.84 4.09 11.98
N CYS A 458 -1.73 2.89 12.52
CA CYS A 458 -2.65 2.36 13.52
C CYS A 458 -1.96 1.29 14.37
N ILE A 459 -2.13 1.37 15.68
CA ILE A 459 -1.92 0.25 16.60
C ILE A 459 -3.27 -0.27 17.08
N THR A 460 -3.47 -1.58 16.92
CA THR A 460 -4.65 -2.31 17.37
C THR A 460 -4.30 -3.07 18.65
N MET A 461 -5.01 -2.79 19.73
CA MET A 461 -4.88 -3.49 21.02
C MET A 461 -6.13 -4.33 21.28
N MET A 462 -5.93 -5.49 21.90
CA MET A 462 -6.97 -6.44 22.27
C MET A 462 -6.64 -7.01 23.64
N GLU A 463 -7.56 -6.89 24.59
CA GLU A 463 -7.38 -7.34 25.97
C GLU A 463 -8.61 -8.13 26.45
N ALA A 464 -8.36 -9.21 27.20
CA ALA A 464 -9.41 -10.06 27.75
C ALA A 464 -9.86 -9.53 29.12
N ILE A 465 -11.12 -9.13 29.24
CA ILE A 465 -11.70 -8.52 30.45
C ILE A 465 -12.85 -9.37 31.01
N ASN A 466 -13.38 -9.01 32.18
CA ASN A 466 -14.50 -9.70 32.85
C ASN A 466 -14.26 -11.22 33.04
N ASP A 467 -13.12 -11.57 33.64
CA ASP A 467 -12.55 -12.93 33.77
C ASP A 467 -12.23 -13.60 32.41
N GLY A 468 -11.98 -12.79 31.38
CA GLY A 468 -11.63 -13.25 30.03
C GLY A 468 -12.83 -13.62 29.15
N LYS A 469 -14.06 -13.28 29.57
CA LYS A 469 -15.30 -13.52 28.82
C LYS A 469 -15.48 -12.52 27.69
N ASP A 470 -15.22 -11.24 27.97
CA ASP A 470 -15.45 -10.14 27.05
C ASP A 470 -14.12 -9.60 26.51
N LEU A 471 -14.15 -9.05 25.31
CA LEU A 471 -13.00 -8.46 24.63
C LEU A 471 -13.06 -6.94 24.73
N HIS A 472 -12.07 -6.32 25.36
CA HIS A 472 -11.75 -4.92 25.04
C HIS A 472 -10.94 -4.89 23.75
N ILE A 473 -11.32 -4.01 22.83
CA ILE A 473 -10.58 -3.73 21.61
C ILE A 473 -10.44 -2.21 21.45
N SER A 474 -9.25 -1.74 21.09
CA SER A 474 -9.03 -0.35 20.72
C SER A 474 -8.09 -0.21 19.52
N VAL A 475 -8.26 0.91 18.81
CA VAL A 475 -7.35 1.37 17.75
C VAL A 475 -6.87 2.78 18.08
N THR A 476 -5.57 3.01 17.97
CA THR A 476 -4.97 4.36 18.09
C THR A 476 -4.31 4.73 16.78
N MET A 477 -4.80 5.81 16.17
CA MET A 477 -4.42 6.31 14.86
C MET A 477 -3.88 7.75 15.01
N PRO A 478 -2.55 7.94 15.11
CA PRO A 478 -1.98 9.25 15.47
C PRO A 478 -1.99 10.27 14.32
N SER A 479 -2.21 9.85 13.07
CA SER A 479 -2.00 10.72 11.90
C SER A 479 -3.10 10.68 10.82
N ILE A 480 -4.38 10.76 11.19
CA ILE A 480 -5.50 10.78 10.23
C ILE A 480 -5.60 12.15 9.53
N GLU A 481 -5.38 12.17 8.21
CA GLU A 481 -5.45 13.38 7.38
C GLU A 481 -6.80 13.52 6.66
N VAL A 482 -7.78 14.18 7.29
CA VAL A 482 -9.11 14.40 6.70
C VAL A 482 -9.57 15.86 6.71
N GLY A 483 -10.45 16.18 5.76
CA GLY A 483 -11.21 17.42 5.69
C GLY A 483 -12.60 17.20 5.08
N THR A 484 -13.49 18.15 5.29
CA THR A 484 -14.85 18.16 4.72
C THR A 484 -15.08 19.36 3.80
N VAL A 485 -14.00 20.09 3.49
CA VAL A 485 -13.92 21.28 2.63
C VAL A 485 -12.64 21.28 1.80
N GLY A 486 -12.78 21.50 0.50
CA GLY A 486 -11.68 21.69 -0.45
C GLY A 486 -11.20 20.39 -1.10
N GLY A 487 -10.62 20.51 -2.31
CA GLY A 487 -10.25 19.35 -3.12
C GLY A 487 -11.47 18.50 -3.49
N GLY A 488 -11.30 17.17 -3.49
CA GLY A 488 -12.32 16.20 -3.90
C GLY A 488 -13.62 16.23 -3.09
N THR A 489 -13.66 16.82 -1.89
CA THR A 489 -14.87 16.89 -1.05
C THR A 489 -16.01 17.73 -1.66
N GLN A 490 -15.70 18.48 -2.73
CA GLN A 490 -16.66 19.34 -3.44
C GLN A 490 -17.40 18.62 -4.56
N LEU A 491 -16.83 17.53 -5.09
CA LEU A 491 -17.41 16.75 -6.18
C LEU A 491 -18.74 16.10 -5.75
N ALA A 492 -19.70 15.99 -6.66
CA ALA A 492 -21.09 15.67 -6.30
C ALA A 492 -21.24 14.35 -5.52
N SER A 493 -20.63 13.26 -6.00
CA SER A 493 -20.69 11.93 -5.37
C SER A 493 -20.01 11.90 -4.00
N GLN A 494 -18.86 12.56 -3.88
CA GLN A 494 -18.08 12.67 -2.65
C GLN A 494 -18.79 13.54 -1.61
N SER A 495 -19.38 14.66 -2.04
CA SER A 495 -20.26 15.50 -1.22
C SER A 495 -21.50 14.73 -0.76
N ALA A 496 -22.06 13.83 -1.57
CA ALA A 496 -23.18 13.00 -1.16
C ALA A 496 -22.79 11.99 -0.06
N CYS A 497 -21.61 11.38 -0.16
CA CYS A 497 -21.06 10.51 0.88
C CYS A 497 -20.77 11.27 2.19
N LEU A 498 -20.26 12.50 2.11
CA LEU A 498 -20.09 13.38 3.28
C LEU A 498 -21.42 13.86 3.87
N ASN A 499 -22.46 14.05 3.05
CA ASN A 499 -23.81 14.37 3.51
C ASN A 499 -24.43 13.19 4.28
N LEU A 500 -24.25 11.95 3.80
CA LEU A 500 -24.72 10.72 4.47
C LEU A 500 -24.12 10.55 5.87
N LEU A 501 -22.86 10.94 6.04
CA LEU A 501 -22.15 10.96 7.32
C LEU A 501 -22.49 12.18 8.21
N GLY A 502 -23.28 13.15 7.71
CA GLY A 502 -23.66 14.36 8.44
C GLY A 502 -22.54 15.39 8.63
N VAL A 503 -21.42 15.28 7.90
CA VAL A 503 -20.19 16.08 8.12
C VAL A 503 -19.81 16.98 6.94
N LYS A 504 -20.58 17.04 5.85
CA LYS A 504 -20.21 17.84 4.67
C LYS A 504 -20.05 19.33 4.97
N GLY A 505 -18.98 19.94 4.45
CA GLY A 505 -18.74 21.37 4.54
C GLY A 505 -18.15 21.83 5.88
N ALA A 506 -17.94 23.15 6.00
CA ALA A 506 -17.42 23.78 7.20
C ALA A 506 -18.50 23.88 8.29
N ASN A 507 -18.12 23.56 9.52
CA ASN A 507 -18.96 23.84 10.68
C ASN A 507 -18.91 25.34 11.00
N ARG A 508 -20.08 25.99 11.11
CA ARG A 508 -20.19 27.45 11.32
C ARG A 508 -20.03 27.87 12.78
N GLU A 509 -20.35 26.97 13.72
CA GLU A 509 -20.36 27.25 15.16
C GLU A 509 -19.04 26.86 15.81
N LEU A 510 -18.52 25.68 15.46
CA LEU A 510 -17.26 25.15 15.97
C LEU A 510 -16.36 24.66 14.82
N PRO A 511 -15.55 25.54 14.21
CA PRO A 511 -14.67 25.18 13.10
C PRO A 511 -13.81 23.94 13.38
N GLY A 512 -13.75 23.05 12.40
CA GLY A 512 -13.07 21.76 12.50
C GLY A 512 -13.92 20.64 13.12
N ALA A 513 -15.12 20.91 13.64
CA ALA A 513 -15.94 19.86 14.27
C ALA A 513 -16.36 18.77 13.26
N ASN A 514 -16.61 19.14 12.00
CA ASN A 514 -17.02 18.19 10.97
C ASN A 514 -15.82 17.31 10.56
N SER A 515 -14.63 17.90 10.36
CA SER A 515 -13.41 17.14 10.07
C SER A 515 -12.95 16.26 11.25
N ARG A 516 -13.19 16.68 12.51
CA ARG A 516 -12.97 15.85 13.70
C ARG A 516 -13.95 14.68 13.75
N GLN A 517 -15.25 14.91 13.51
CA GLN A 517 -16.24 13.84 13.45
C GLN A 517 -15.94 12.85 12.31
N LEU A 518 -15.47 13.31 11.14
CA LEU A 518 -15.03 12.42 10.06
C LEU A 518 -13.83 11.54 10.50
N ALA A 519 -12.85 12.09 11.20
CA ALA A 519 -11.72 11.31 11.71
C ALA A 519 -12.14 10.24 12.74
N THR A 520 -13.11 10.55 13.61
CA THR A 520 -13.68 9.55 14.53
C THR A 520 -14.45 8.46 13.80
N ILE A 521 -15.22 8.80 12.75
CA ILE A 521 -15.92 7.81 11.90
C ILE A 521 -14.90 6.91 11.20
N VAL A 522 -13.80 7.45 10.69
CA VAL A 522 -12.69 6.65 10.11
C VAL A 522 -12.10 5.70 11.16
N ALA A 523 -11.78 6.18 12.36
CA ALA A 523 -11.22 5.34 13.43
C ALA A 523 -12.19 4.25 13.91
N GLY A 524 -13.47 4.55 14.12
CA GLY A 524 -14.50 3.56 14.47
C GLY A 524 -14.78 2.55 13.35
N SER A 525 -14.62 2.95 12.09
CA SER A 525 -14.69 2.04 10.94
C SER A 525 -13.47 1.13 10.88
N VAL A 526 -12.27 1.64 11.19
CA VAL A 526 -11.05 0.83 11.32
C VAL A 526 -11.19 -0.17 12.46
N LEU A 527 -11.70 0.24 13.63
CA LEU A 527 -12.01 -0.66 14.75
C LEU A 527 -12.94 -1.81 14.32
N ALA A 528 -14.01 -1.50 13.59
CA ALA A 528 -14.93 -2.50 13.02
C ALA A 528 -14.21 -3.45 12.03
N GLY A 529 -13.41 -2.89 11.12
CA GLY A 529 -12.62 -3.66 10.16
C GLY A 529 -11.64 -4.61 10.84
N GLU A 530 -10.84 -4.11 11.79
CA GLU A 530 -9.84 -4.86 12.55
C GLU A 530 -10.48 -6.05 13.29
N LEU A 531 -11.54 -5.77 14.07
CA LEU A 531 -12.30 -6.77 14.82
C LEU A 531 -12.77 -7.92 13.91
N SER A 532 -13.31 -7.58 12.74
CA SER A 532 -13.89 -8.55 11.81
C SER A 532 -12.83 -9.38 11.07
N LEU A 533 -11.75 -8.75 10.62
CA LEU A 533 -10.64 -9.44 9.93
C LEU A 533 -9.87 -10.35 10.88
N MET A 534 -9.50 -9.87 12.07
CA MET A 534 -8.80 -10.68 13.07
C MET A 534 -9.63 -11.90 13.48
N SER A 535 -10.95 -11.75 13.59
CA SER A 535 -11.87 -12.87 13.82
C SER A 535 -11.92 -13.86 12.65
N ALA A 536 -11.88 -13.37 11.40
CA ALA A 536 -11.86 -14.23 10.21
C ALA A 536 -10.52 -14.97 10.03
N ILE A 537 -9.40 -14.40 10.48
CA ILE A 537 -8.09 -15.07 10.54
C ILE A 537 -8.10 -16.12 11.65
N SER A 538 -8.46 -15.73 12.88
CA SER A 538 -8.53 -16.60 14.06
C SER A 538 -9.39 -17.85 13.83
N ALA A 539 -10.53 -17.69 13.15
CA ALA A 539 -11.44 -18.80 12.84
C ALA A 539 -11.08 -19.59 11.55
N GLY A 540 -9.95 -19.29 10.88
CA GLY A 540 -9.55 -19.96 9.63
C GLY A 540 -10.50 -19.72 8.44
N GLN A 541 -11.24 -18.60 8.44
CA GLN A 541 -12.32 -18.29 7.49
C GLN A 541 -11.90 -17.35 6.35
N LEU A 542 -10.71 -16.73 6.42
CA LEU A 542 -10.25 -15.71 5.47
C LEU A 542 -10.31 -16.20 4.00
N VAL A 543 -9.58 -17.27 3.67
CA VAL A 543 -9.50 -17.81 2.31
C VAL A 543 -10.87 -18.20 1.76
N LYS A 544 -11.69 -18.90 2.57
CA LYS A 544 -13.05 -19.32 2.21
C LYS A 544 -13.97 -18.13 1.90
N SER A 545 -13.74 -17.00 2.56
CA SER A 545 -14.49 -15.76 2.34
C SER A 545 -14.06 -15.08 1.03
N HIS A 546 -12.76 -14.85 0.82
CA HIS A 546 -12.27 -14.24 -0.43
C HIS A 546 -12.58 -15.12 -1.67
N MET A 547 -12.53 -16.45 -1.57
CA MET A 547 -12.94 -17.31 -2.69
C MET A 547 -14.43 -17.23 -3.02
N LYS A 548 -15.29 -16.83 -2.07
CA LYS A 548 -16.74 -16.70 -2.28
C LYS A 548 -17.17 -15.32 -2.83
N TYR A 549 -16.42 -14.26 -2.49
CA TYR A 549 -16.83 -12.87 -2.81
C TYR A 549 -15.79 -12.03 -3.57
N ASN A 550 -14.55 -12.50 -3.69
CA ASN A 550 -13.44 -11.80 -4.38
C ASN A 550 -12.90 -12.58 -5.60
N ARG A 551 -13.54 -13.69 -5.97
CA ARG A 551 -13.45 -14.33 -7.29
C ARG A 551 -14.86 -14.52 -7.82
N SER A 552 -15.09 -14.25 -9.11
CA SER A 552 -16.38 -14.53 -9.74
C SER A 552 -16.39 -15.93 -10.34
N ASN A 553 -17.39 -16.75 -10.00
CA ASN A 553 -17.69 -18.01 -10.71
C ASN A 553 -18.38 -17.76 -12.06
N LYS A 554 -17.97 -16.71 -12.79
CA LYS A 554 -18.30 -16.51 -14.21
C LYS A 554 -17.13 -17.05 -15.01
N ASP A 555 -17.41 -17.88 -16.02
CA ASP A 555 -16.38 -18.42 -16.90
C ASP A 555 -15.53 -17.30 -17.52
N VAL A 556 -14.23 -17.32 -17.23
CA VAL A 556 -13.25 -16.37 -17.80
C VAL A 556 -13.06 -16.60 -19.30
N SER A 557 -13.45 -17.78 -19.82
CA SER A 557 -13.38 -18.16 -21.23
C SER A 557 -14.41 -17.46 -22.15
N LYS A 558 -14.99 -16.33 -21.72
CA LYS A 558 -15.97 -15.50 -22.46
C LYS A 558 -15.80 -13.99 -22.23
N ALA A 559 -14.61 -13.57 -21.79
CA ALA A 559 -14.20 -12.16 -21.69
C ALA A 559 -13.37 -11.75 -22.91
#